data_AF-A0A950AEH8-F1
#
_entry.id   AF-A0A950AEH8-F1
#
_cell.length_a   1.000
_cell.length_b   1.000
_cell.length_c   1.000
_cell.angle_alpha   90.00
_cell.angle_beta   90.00
_cell.angle_gamma   90.00
#
_symmetry.space_group_name_H-M   'P 1'
#
loop_
_entity.id
_entity.type
_entity.pdbx_description
1 polymer ?
#
loop_
_entity_poly.entity_id
_entity_poly.type
_entity_poly.pdbx_seq_one_letter_code
_entity_poly.pdbx_strand_id
1 'polypeptide(L)'
;MNNTVHRLDLATTMNLQPEVLMTFGQLGPMERIANFLRKQSQVSLFIEALVLAAVVGFIDYITGYEVTIFPFYSIPILLMVWFGNRKLAIFMSVLCALEWWWADAASGHVYSHEWLRVWDAIVRLMFFCLVMFAAWAIKGQRDISRARIELLERTNQLEREIISISEREQQRI
;
A
#
# COMPACT_ATOMS: atom_id res chain seq x y z
N MET A 1 61.37 15.38 12.58
CA MET A 1 60.80 15.48 11.22
C MET A 1 59.81 14.32 11.02
N ASN A 2 58.63 14.35 11.65
CA ASN A 2 57.50 13.47 11.31
C ASN A 2 56.24 13.90 12.09
N ASN A 3 55.46 14.86 11.58
CA ASN A 3 54.11 15.13 12.12
C ASN A 3 53.18 15.96 11.21
N THR A 4 53.51 16.08 9.92
CA THR A 4 52.72 16.88 8.95
C THR A 4 51.99 16.04 7.91
N VAL A 5 52.27 14.74 7.80
CA VAL A 5 51.64 13.88 6.78
C VAL A 5 50.26 13.35 7.21
N HIS A 6 49.96 13.32 8.51
CA HIS A 6 48.71 12.70 8.99
C HIS A 6 47.46 13.59 8.93
N ARG A 7 47.60 14.92 8.72
CA ARG A 7 46.46 15.86 8.68
C ARG A 7 45.87 16.11 7.29
N LEU A 8 46.53 15.68 6.22
CA LEU A 8 46.06 15.88 4.84
C LEU A 8 45.01 14.85 4.38
N ASP A 9 44.85 13.75 5.13
CA ASP A 9 43.94 12.66 4.73
C ASP A 9 42.51 12.82 5.27
N LEU A 10 42.30 13.65 6.31
CA LEU A 10 40.98 13.82 6.92
C LEU A 10 40.14 14.93 6.26
N ALA A 11 40.75 15.83 5.49
CA ALA A 11 40.02 16.90 4.80
C ALA A 11 39.55 16.49 3.39
N THR A 12 40.24 15.54 2.75
CA THR A 12 39.92 15.11 1.37
C THR A 12 38.74 14.12 1.31
N THR A 13 38.46 13.40 2.39
CA THR A 13 37.28 12.51 2.46
C THR A 13 35.98 13.25 2.84
N MET A 14 36.07 14.54 3.20
CA MET A 14 34.94 15.37 3.64
C MET A 14 34.41 16.30 2.53
N ASN A 15 34.58 15.93 1.26
CA ASN A 15 34.06 16.71 0.13
C ASN A 15 33.59 15.84 -1.06
N LEU A 16 33.06 14.65 -0.77
CA LEU A 16 32.28 13.89 -1.75
C LEU A 16 30.83 14.40 -1.72
N GLN A 17 30.60 15.42 -2.54
CA GLN A 17 29.32 15.81 -3.17
C GLN A 17 28.04 15.15 -2.62
N PRO A 18 27.16 15.90 -1.92
CA PRO A 18 25.82 15.40 -1.56
C PRO A 18 24.92 15.12 -2.77
N GLU A 19 25.33 15.48 -3.99
CA GLU A 19 24.59 15.18 -5.22
C GLU A 19 24.73 13.73 -5.69
N VAL A 20 25.87 13.05 -5.46
CA VAL A 20 26.09 11.69 -5.99
C VAL A 20 25.35 10.63 -5.16
N LEU A 21 25.12 10.89 -3.87
CA LEU A 21 24.31 10.01 -3.02
C LEU A 21 22.81 10.08 -3.34
N MET A 22 22.34 11.11 -4.06
CA MET A 22 20.94 11.21 -4.50
C MET A 22 20.62 10.45 -5.80
N THR A 23 21.62 10.04 -6.59
CA THR A 23 21.38 9.37 -7.88
C THR A 23 21.46 7.85 -7.83
N PHE A 24 22.10 7.26 -6.80
CA PHE A 24 22.18 5.80 -6.59
C PHE A 24 21.15 5.24 -5.60
N GLY A 25 20.22 6.09 -5.12
CA GLY A 25 19.03 5.69 -4.38
C GLY A 25 17.99 5.07 -5.31
N GLN A 26 18.32 3.90 -5.85
CA GLN A 26 17.36 3.02 -6.49
C GLN A 26 16.14 2.88 -5.57
N LEU A 27 14.96 3.26 -6.05
CA LEU A 27 13.67 2.95 -5.44
C LEU A 27 13.74 1.53 -4.85
N GLY A 28 13.53 1.39 -3.53
CA GLY A 28 13.67 0.09 -2.85
C GLY A 28 12.79 -0.98 -3.53
N PRO A 29 13.06 -2.30 -3.34
CA PRO A 29 12.26 -3.35 -3.97
C PRO A 29 10.75 -3.17 -3.74
N MET A 30 10.36 -2.65 -2.57
CA MET A 30 8.98 -2.30 -2.25
C MET A 30 8.40 -1.18 -3.12
N GLU A 31 9.17 -0.15 -3.44
CA GLU A 31 8.73 0.93 -4.33
C GLU A 31 8.63 0.46 -5.78
N ARG A 32 9.52 -0.45 -6.22
CA ARG A 32 9.42 -1.06 -7.55
C ARG A 32 8.14 -1.88 -7.71
N ILE A 33 7.84 -2.73 -6.74
CA ILE A 33 6.60 -3.54 -6.73
C ILE A 33 5.37 -2.63 -6.67
N ALA A 34 5.37 -1.62 -5.80
CA ALA A 34 4.27 -0.68 -5.69
C ALA A 34 4.06 0.13 -6.99
N ASN A 35 5.13 0.54 -7.66
CA ASN A 35 5.06 1.26 -8.93
C ASN A 35 4.62 0.37 -10.10
N PHE A 36 5.00 -0.92 -10.08
CA PHE A 36 4.54 -1.91 -11.06
C PHE A 36 3.02 -2.14 -10.93
N LEU A 37 2.55 -2.42 -9.70
CA LEU A 37 1.13 -2.60 -9.40
C LEU A 37 0.30 -1.35 -9.73
N ARG A 38 0.85 -0.15 -9.46
CA ARG A 38 0.16 1.12 -9.74
C ARG A 38 0.00 1.42 -11.24
N LYS A 39 0.91 0.93 -12.09
CA LYS A 39 0.85 1.12 -13.55
C LYS A 39 -0.04 0.08 -14.25
N GLN A 40 -0.49 -0.94 -13.53
CA GLN A 40 -1.20 -2.06 -14.09
C GLN A 40 -2.69 -1.76 -14.31
N SER A 41 -3.30 -2.47 -15.27
CA SER A 41 -4.74 -2.32 -15.53
C SER A 41 -5.56 -2.86 -14.35
N GLN A 42 -6.74 -2.27 -14.12
CA GLN A 42 -7.65 -2.70 -13.05
C GLN A 42 -8.05 -4.19 -13.16
N VAL A 43 -8.07 -4.74 -14.39
CA VAL A 43 -8.38 -6.15 -14.65
C VAL A 43 -7.22 -7.04 -14.23
N SER A 44 -5.97 -6.66 -14.55
CA SER A 44 -4.79 -7.43 -14.16
C SER A 44 -4.63 -7.51 -12.65
N LEU A 45 -4.82 -6.38 -11.95
CA LEU A 45 -4.82 -6.35 -10.48
C LEU A 45 -5.92 -7.24 -9.88
N PHE A 46 -7.10 -7.25 -10.49
CA PHE A 46 -8.19 -8.11 -10.07
C PHE A 46 -7.85 -9.60 -10.24
N ILE A 47 -7.23 -9.97 -11.37
CA ILE A 47 -6.76 -11.34 -11.62
C ILE A 47 -5.69 -11.74 -10.59
N GLU A 48 -4.72 -10.88 -10.31
CA GLU A 48 -3.69 -11.17 -9.30
C GLU A 48 -4.29 -11.34 -7.89
N ALA A 49 -5.22 -10.46 -7.51
CA ALA A 49 -5.94 -10.58 -6.25
C ALA A 49 -6.78 -11.87 -6.20
N LEU A 50 -7.37 -12.28 -7.32
CA LEU A 50 -8.14 -13.52 -7.42
C LEU A 50 -7.25 -14.76 -7.31
N VAL A 51 -6.07 -14.74 -7.94
CA VAL A 51 -5.08 -15.81 -7.81
C VAL A 51 -4.59 -15.91 -6.37
N LEU A 52 -4.33 -14.77 -5.71
CA LEU A 52 -3.97 -14.75 -4.29
C LEU A 52 -5.08 -15.33 -3.41
N ALA A 53 -6.34 -14.96 -3.65
CA ALA A 53 -7.47 -15.52 -2.93
C ALA A 53 -7.55 -17.05 -3.11
N ALA A 54 -7.44 -17.54 -4.35
CA ALA A 54 -7.42 -18.96 -4.68
C ALA A 54 -6.28 -19.73 -4.00
N VAL A 55 -5.08 -19.14 -3.92
CA VAL A 55 -3.94 -19.74 -3.19
C VAL A 55 -4.24 -19.83 -1.70
N VAL A 56 -4.82 -18.78 -1.12
CA VAL A 56 -5.22 -18.79 0.29
C VAL A 56 -6.31 -19.83 0.53
N GLY A 57 -7.31 -19.94 -0.36
CA GLY A 57 -8.36 -20.95 -0.29
C GLY A 57 -7.85 -22.39 -0.42
N PHE A 58 -6.86 -22.61 -1.29
CA PHE A 58 -6.21 -23.91 -1.39
C PHE A 58 -5.43 -24.29 -0.13
N ILE A 59 -4.73 -23.31 0.47
CA ILE A 59 -4.04 -23.51 1.76
C ILE A 59 -5.05 -23.78 2.87
N ASP A 60 -6.15 -23.02 2.93
CA ASP A 60 -7.24 -23.21 3.90
C ASP A 60 -7.81 -24.63 3.80
N TYR A 61 -8.04 -25.11 2.58
CA TYR A 61 -8.51 -26.48 2.32
C TYR A 61 -7.52 -27.56 2.82
N ILE A 62 -6.22 -27.39 2.57
CA ILE A 62 -5.20 -28.36 3.01
C ILE A 62 -5.03 -28.35 4.52
N THR A 63 -5.04 -27.15 5.12
CA THR A 63 -4.81 -26.99 6.56
C THR A 63 -6.03 -27.45 7.36
N GLY A 64 -7.19 -27.50 6.72
CA GLY A 64 -8.43 -27.97 7.32
C GLY A 64 -8.90 -27.03 8.43
N TYR A 65 -9.71 -27.56 9.35
CA TYR A 65 -10.23 -26.76 10.45
C TYR A 65 -9.19 -26.33 11.47
N GLU A 66 -8.14 -27.13 11.64
CA GLU A 66 -7.29 -27.07 12.83
C GLU A 66 -6.54 -25.72 12.93
N VAL A 67 -6.43 -25.00 11.81
CA VAL A 67 -5.77 -23.68 11.75
C VAL A 67 -6.71 -22.63 11.17
N THR A 68 -6.82 -21.51 11.88
CA THR A 68 -7.62 -20.36 11.45
C THR A 68 -6.83 -19.48 10.47
N ILE A 69 -7.11 -19.59 9.16
CA ILE A 69 -6.40 -18.86 8.10
C ILE A 69 -7.23 -17.69 7.52
N PHE A 70 -8.47 -17.48 7.99
CA PHE A 70 -9.35 -16.41 7.47
C PHE A 70 -8.75 -14.99 7.42
N PRO A 71 -7.87 -14.54 8.35
CA PRO A 71 -7.30 -13.20 8.26
C PRO A 71 -6.48 -12.97 6.98
N PHE A 72 -5.89 -14.03 6.40
CA PHE A 72 -5.08 -13.96 5.19
C PHE A 72 -5.91 -13.60 3.95
N TYR A 73 -7.21 -13.87 3.94
CA TYR A 73 -8.14 -13.41 2.89
C TYR A 73 -8.28 -11.88 2.86
N SER A 74 -7.84 -11.17 3.91
CA SER A 74 -7.80 -9.70 3.89
C SER A 74 -6.72 -9.16 2.95
N ILE A 75 -5.67 -9.93 2.66
CA ILE A 75 -4.55 -9.49 1.80
C ILE A 75 -5.03 -9.11 0.39
N PRO A 76 -5.74 -9.98 -0.36
CA PRO A 76 -6.25 -9.62 -1.68
C PRO A 76 -7.26 -8.46 -1.64
N ILE A 77 -8.06 -8.35 -0.57
CA ILE A 77 -8.99 -7.23 -0.37
C ILE A 77 -8.21 -5.91 -0.20
N LEU A 78 -7.18 -5.91 0.65
CA LEU A 78 -6.33 -4.74 0.86
C LEU A 78 -5.62 -4.34 -0.43
N LEU A 79 -5.09 -5.29 -1.20
CA LEU A 79 -4.47 -5.02 -2.50
C LEU A 79 -5.43 -4.22 -3.40
N MET A 80 -6.71 -4.63 -3.47
CA MET A 80 -7.72 -3.92 -4.25
C MET A 80 -8.13 -2.56 -3.67
N VAL A 81 -8.08 -2.38 -2.35
CA VAL A 81 -8.29 -1.06 -1.74
C VAL A 81 -7.14 -0.10 -2.06
N TRP A 82 -5.89 -0.58 -2.01
CA TRP A 82 -4.70 0.27 -2.18
C TRP A 82 -4.44 0.63 -3.64
N PHE A 83 -4.54 -0.34 -4.56
CA PHE A 83 -4.17 -0.15 -5.97
C PHE A 83 -5.38 -0.17 -6.92
N GLY A 84 -6.49 -0.78 -6.50
CA GLY A 84 -7.70 -0.92 -7.29
C GLY A 84 -8.78 0.14 -7.03
N ASN A 85 -9.98 -0.17 -7.52
CA ASN A 85 -11.19 0.63 -7.37
C ASN A 85 -12.09 0.15 -6.21
N ARG A 86 -12.85 1.07 -5.61
CA ARG A 86 -13.80 0.77 -4.52
C ARG A 86 -14.76 -0.36 -4.85
N LYS A 87 -15.34 -0.32 -6.05
CA LYS A 87 -16.32 -1.32 -6.50
C LYS A 87 -15.69 -2.71 -6.56
N LEU A 88 -14.48 -2.80 -7.13
CA LEU A 88 -13.76 -4.08 -7.25
C LEU A 88 -13.34 -4.62 -5.87
N ALA A 89 -12.96 -3.76 -4.93
CA ALA A 89 -12.67 -4.18 -3.56
C ALA A 89 -13.90 -4.78 -2.85
N ILE A 90 -15.08 -4.20 -3.06
CA ILE A 90 -16.36 -4.75 -2.55
C ILE A 90 -16.68 -6.09 -3.22
N PHE A 91 -16.51 -6.20 -4.55
CA PHE A 91 -16.70 -7.48 -5.24
C PHE A 91 -15.73 -8.55 -4.70
N MET A 92 -14.47 -8.19 -4.46
CA MET A 92 -13.49 -9.13 -3.91
C MET A 92 -13.77 -9.55 -2.48
N SER A 93 -14.30 -8.68 -1.62
CA SER A 93 -14.68 -9.09 -0.26
C SER A 93 -15.82 -10.11 -0.25
N VAL A 94 -16.79 -9.95 -1.16
CA VAL A 94 -17.88 -10.92 -1.36
C VAL A 94 -17.32 -12.24 -1.90
N LEU A 95 -16.42 -12.21 -2.88
CA LEU A 95 -15.80 -13.42 -3.42
C LEU A 95 -14.99 -14.17 -2.37
N CYS A 96 -14.19 -13.47 -1.55
CA CYS A 96 -13.44 -14.11 -0.46
C CYS A 96 -14.37 -14.76 0.57
N ALA A 97 -15.52 -14.13 0.88
CA ALA A 97 -16.50 -14.71 1.79
C ALA A 97 -17.18 -15.96 1.20
N LEU A 98 -17.48 -15.97 -0.10
CA LEU A 98 -18.04 -17.13 -0.80
C LEU A 98 -17.03 -18.28 -0.90
N GLU A 99 -15.77 -17.95 -1.20
CA GLU A 99 -14.69 -18.91 -1.24
C GLU A 99 -14.48 -19.58 0.12
N TRP A 100 -14.50 -18.80 1.20
CA TRP A 100 -14.44 -19.36 2.54
C TRP A 100 -15.65 -20.26 2.86
N TRP A 101 -16.86 -19.85 2.50
CA TRP A 101 -18.06 -20.68 2.68
C TRP A 101 -17.92 -22.03 1.97
N TRP A 102 -17.35 -22.02 0.77
CA TRP A 102 -17.12 -23.24 0.01
C TRP A 102 -16.01 -24.10 0.65
N ALA A 103 -14.92 -23.47 1.10
CA ALA A 103 -13.82 -24.15 1.78
C ALA A 103 -14.29 -24.80 3.08
N ASP A 104 -15.11 -24.12 3.88
CA ASP A 104 -15.72 -24.64 5.11
C ASP A 104 -16.66 -25.82 4.86
N ALA A 105 -17.47 -25.74 3.80
CA ALA A 105 -18.32 -26.86 3.39
C ALA A 105 -17.48 -28.06 2.93
N ALA A 106 -16.37 -27.81 2.22
CA ALA A 106 -15.48 -28.84 1.68
C ALA A 106 -14.54 -29.45 2.73
N SER A 107 -14.20 -28.71 3.80
CA SER A 107 -13.36 -29.19 4.91
C SER A 107 -14.10 -30.14 5.86
N GLY A 108 -15.37 -30.45 5.58
CA GLY A 108 -16.14 -31.45 6.32
C GLY A 108 -16.62 -30.99 7.69
N HIS A 109 -16.74 -29.67 7.90
CA HIS A 109 -17.25 -29.14 9.16
C HIS A 109 -18.66 -29.61 9.47
N VAL A 110 -18.77 -30.46 10.48
CA VAL A 110 -20.04 -30.81 11.09
C VAL A 110 -20.41 -29.70 12.07
N TYR A 111 -21.05 -28.66 11.55
CA TYR A 111 -21.75 -27.71 12.41
C TYR A 111 -22.92 -28.44 13.07
N SER A 112 -23.03 -28.34 14.40
CA SER A 112 -24.16 -28.94 15.13
C SER A 112 -25.50 -28.42 14.63
N HIS A 113 -25.56 -27.14 14.24
CA HIS A 113 -26.71 -26.50 13.64
C HIS A 113 -26.29 -25.58 12.49
N GLU A 114 -27.03 -25.57 11.38
CA GLU A 114 -26.71 -24.76 10.19
C GLU A 114 -26.65 -23.25 10.47
N TRP A 115 -27.37 -22.76 11.49
CA TRP A 115 -27.34 -21.35 11.87
C TRP A 115 -25.95 -20.89 12.36
N LEU A 116 -25.14 -21.79 12.93
CA LEU A 116 -23.78 -21.47 13.38
C LEU A 116 -22.84 -21.22 12.19
N ARG A 117 -23.03 -21.94 11.08
CA ARG A 117 -22.28 -21.70 9.83
C ARG A 117 -22.63 -20.32 9.25
N VAL A 118 -23.92 -19.98 9.22
CA VAL A 118 -24.38 -18.64 8.78
C VAL A 118 -23.81 -17.55 9.68
N TRP A 119 -23.85 -17.76 11.00
CA TRP A 119 -23.30 -16.80 11.96
C TRP A 119 -21.81 -16.57 11.76
N ASP A 120 -21.02 -17.63 11.61
CA ASP A 120 -19.58 -17.52 11.40
C ASP A 120 -19.25 -16.81 10.08
N ALA A 121 -20.01 -17.11 9.01
CA ALA A 121 -19.91 -16.39 7.74
C ALA A 121 -20.22 -14.89 7.88
N ILE A 122 -21.26 -14.53 8.65
CA ILE A 122 -21.61 -13.12 8.91
C ILE A 122 -20.49 -12.42 9.68
N VAL A 123 -19.94 -13.05 10.72
CA VAL A 123 -18.85 -12.47 11.53
C VAL A 123 -17.60 -12.24 10.67
N ARG A 124 -17.24 -13.21 9.82
CA ARG A 124 -16.10 -13.07 8.90
C ARG A 124 -16.34 -12.01 7.84
N LEU A 125 -17.54 -11.95 7.26
CA LEU A 125 -17.92 -10.90 6.32
C LEU A 125 -17.86 -9.51 6.97
N MET A 126 -18.32 -9.38 8.21
CA MET A 126 -18.20 -8.14 8.99
C MET A 126 -16.74 -7.76 9.22
N PHE A 127 -15.88 -8.72 9.54
CA PHE A 127 -14.43 -8.49 9.68
C PHE A 127 -13.81 -7.99 8.37
N PHE A 128 -14.06 -8.65 7.25
CA PHE A 128 -13.56 -8.22 5.94
C PHE A 128 -14.07 -6.83 5.55
N CYS A 129 -15.35 -6.54 5.80
CA CYS A 129 -15.90 -5.20 5.63
C CYS A 129 -15.17 -4.18 6.49
N LEU A 130 -14.96 -4.47 7.77
CA LEU A 130 -14.28 -3.57 8.70
C LEU A 130 -12.84 -3.28 8.23
N VAL A 131 -12.09 -4.31 7.85
CA VAL A 131 -10.72 -4.16 7.32
C VAL A 131 -10.71 -3.33 6.03
N MET A 132 -11.64 -3.60 5.11
CA MET A 132 -11.80 -2.82 3.88
C MET A 132 -12.11 -1.36 4.18
N PHE A 133 -13.07 -1.07 5.07
CA PHE A 133 -13.46 0.30 5.44
C PHE A 133 -12.33 1.03 6.16
N ALA A 134 -11.63 0.36 7.08
CA ALA A 134 -10.49 0.93 7.78
C ALA A 134 -9.37 1.30 6.81
N ALA A 135 -9.00 0.37 5.91
CA ALA A 135 -7.98 0.63 4.90
C ALA A 135 -8.40 1.76 3.94
N TRP A 136 -9.67 1.80 3.56
CA TRP A 136 -10.22 2.87 2.72
C TRP A 136 -10.16 4.23 3.42
N ALA A 137 -10.54 4.30 4.70
CA ALA A 137 -10.49 5.53 5.48
C ALA A 137 -9.05 6.05 5.63
N ILE A 138 -8.09 5.14 5.86
CA ILE A 138 -6.66 5.48 5.94
C ILE A 138 -6.16 6.02 4.59
N LYS A 139 -6.54 5.38 3.48
CA LYS A 139 -6.19 5.85 2.13
C LYS A 139 -6.74 7.25 1.87
N GLY A 140 -8.03 7.46 2.17
CA GLY A 140 -8.69 8.76 2.01
C GLY A 140 -8.03 9.88 2.82
N GLN A 141 -7.63 9.61 4.07
CA GLN A 141 -6.90 10.61 4.87
C GLN A 141 -5.54 10.96 4.25
N ARG A 142 -4.80 9.96 3.75
CA ARG A 142 -3.49 10.19 3.11
C ARG A 142 -3.63 11.04 1.84
N ASP A 143 -4.65 10.80 1.03
CA ASP A 143 -4.89 11.55 -0.19
C ASP A 143 -5.24 13.02 0.10
N ILE A 144 -6.05 13.27 1.15
CA ILE A 144 -6.38 14.62 1.62
C ILE A 144 -5.13 15.35 2.14
N SER A 145 -4.30 14.67 2.96
CA SER A 145 -3.06 15.25 3.47
C SER A 145 -2.09 15.61 2.36
N ARG A 146 -1.97 14.78 1.32
CA ARG A 146 -1.12 15.06 0.15
C ARG A 146 -1.61 16.26 -0.65
N ALA A 147 -2.92 16.34 -0.90
CA ALA A 147 -3.50 17.48 -1.63
C ALA A 147 -3.25 18.81 -0.91
N ARG A 148 -3.27 18.84 0.43
CA ARG A 148 -2.96 20.04 1.21
C ARG A 148 -1.50 20.46 1.07
N ILE A 149 -0.57 19.51 1.09
CA ILE A 149 0.87 19.80 0.94
C ILE A 149 1.14 20.39 -0.44
N GLU A 150 0.56 19.82 -1.50
CA GLU A 150 0.72 20.33 -2.87
C GLU A 150 0.18 21.76 -3.02
N LEU A 151 -0.97 22.08 -2.39
CA LEU A 151 -1.51 23.44 -2.40
C LEU A 151 -0.58 24.43 -1.69
N LEU A 152 -0.02 24.06 -0.54
CA LEU A 152 0.92 24.92 0.19
C LEU A 152 2.20 25.15 -0.60
N GLU A 153 2.73 24.13 -1.27
CA GLU A 153 3.89 24.25 -2.15
C GLU A 153 3.61 25.20 -3.33
N ARG A 154 2.44 25.08 -3.96
CA ARG A 154 2.00 25.99 -5.03
C ARG A 154 1.91 27.45 -4.56
N THR A 155 1.30 27.69 -3.39
CA THR A 155 1.21 29.05 -2.82
C THR A 155 2.58 29.63 -2.53
N ASN A 156 3.45 28.86 -1.86
CA ASN A 156 4.82 29.27 -1.57
C ASN A 156 5.64 29.57 -2.84
N GLN A 157 5.40 28.83 -3.92
CA GLN A 157 6.06 29.04 -5.21
C GLN A 157 5.64 30.38 -5.84
N LEU A 158 4.34 30.68 -5.83
CA LEU A 158 3.81 31.94 -6.36
C LEU A 158 4.32 33.16 -5.58
N GLU A 159 4.40 33.05 -4.25
CA GLU A 159 4.96 34.12 -3.41
C GLU A 159 6.42 34.42 -3.76
N ARG A 160 7.23 33.38 -3.97
CA ARG A 160 8.63 33.56 -4.39
C ARG A 160 8.75 34.18 -5.77
N GLU A 161 7.88 33.81 -6.70
CA GLU A 161 7.85 34.42 -8.04
C GLU A 161 7.54 35.92 -7.95
N ILE A 162 6.53 36.32 -7.18
CA ILE A 162 6.16 37.73 -6.96
C ILE A 162 7.34 38.52 -6.36
N ILE A 163 7.99 37.98 -5.33
CA ILE A 163 9.15 38.62 -4.69
C ILE A 163 10.28 38.80 -5.71
N SER A 164 10.60 37.75 -6.50
CA SER A 164 11.67 37.80 -7.49
C SER A 164 11.39 38.76 -8.66
N ILE A 165 10.11 39.02 -8.97
CA ILE A 165 9.69 40.01 -9.97
C ILE A 165 9.87 41.41 -9.40
N SER A 166 9.44 41.64 -8.15
CA SER A 166 9.60 42.92 -7.46
C SER A 166 11.08 43.32 -7.31
N GLU A 167 11.96 42.37 -6.96
CA GLU A 167 13.41 42.62 -6.90
C GLU A 167 14.00 43.02 -8.27
N ARG A 168 13.53 42.39 -9.35
CA ARG A 168 13.96 42.70 -10.72
C ARG A 168 13.46 44.06 -11.20
N GLU A 169 12.30 44.51 -10.75
CA GLU A 169 11.80 45.85 -11.04
C GLU A 169 12.58 46.91 -10.28
N GLN A 170 12.91 46.67 -9.01
CA GLN A 170 13.71 47.60 -8.20
C GLN A 170 15.12 47.81 -8.74
N GLN A 171 15.76 46.77 -9.31
CA GLN A 171 17.09 46.91 -9.90
C GLN A 171 17.12 47.67 -11.24
N ARG A 172 15.97 47.91 -11.86
CA ARG A 172 15.86 48.65 -13.14
C ARG A 172 15.62 50.15 -12.96
N ILE A 173 15.33 50.62 -11.75
CA ILE A 173 15.07 52.02 -11.39
C ILE A 173 16.33 52.61 -10.74
#